data_AF-U1WYX8-F1
#
_entry.id   AF-U1WYX8-F1
#
_cell.length_a   1.000
_cell.length_b   1.000
_cell.length_c   1.000
_cell.angle_alpha   90.00
_cell.angle_beta   90.00
_cell.angle_gamma   90.00
#
_symmetry.space_group_name_H-M   'P 1'
#
loop_
_entity.id
_entity.type
_entity.pdbx_description
1 polymer ?
#
loop_
_entity_poly.entity_id
_entity_poly.type
_entity_poly.pdbx_seq_one_letter_code
_entity_poly.pdbx_strand_id
1 'polypeptide(L)' 'MDEVGFFNAISEWKTARYEKKIAEMKEQGKCPDCRGRGFNPVMLPEFYYMNNYDCPGCNGSGLFSDWAQGNERYT' A
#
# COMPACT_ATOMS: atom_id res chain seq x y z
N MET A 1 22.39 12.15 25.18
CA MET A 1 21.00 11.63 25.14
C MET A 1 20.37 12.31 23.95
N ASP A 2 20.70 11.86 22.74
CA ASP A 2 20.42 12.59 21.48
C ASP A 2 19.71 11.69 20.45
N GLU A 3 19.47 10.43 20.81
CA GLU A 3 18.96 9.42 19.88
C GLU A 3 17.44 9.49 19.69
N VAL A 4 16.70 9.95 20.70
CA VAL A 4 15.23 9.98 20.70
C VAL A 4 14.66 10.93 19.64
N GLY A 5 15.34 12.06 19.36
CA GLY A 5 14.89 13.05 18.37
C GLY A 5 15.00 12.57 16.93
N PHE A 6 15.99 11.74 16.62
CA PHE A 6 16.23 11.22 15.27
C PHE A 6 15.27 10.08 14.90
N PHE A 7 15.04 9.13 15.83
CA PHE A 7 14.09 8.04 15.61
C PHE A 7 12.65 8.55 15.42
N ASN A 8 12.27 9.61 16.14
CA ASN A 8 10.96 10.24 15.97
C ASN A 8 10.81 10.91 14.60
N ALA A 9 11.82 11.66 14.14
CA ALA A 9 11.77 12.32 12.83
C ALA A 9 11.65 11.34 11.66
N ILE A 10 12.32 10.17 11.72
CA ILE A 10 12.19 9.13 10.69
C ILE A 10 10.80 8.50 10.69
N SER A 11 10.23 8.26 11.88
CA SER A 11 8.89 7.72 12.04
C SER A 11 7.84 8.66 11.45
N GLU A 12 7.91 9.95 11.80
CA GLU A 12 7.01 10.98 11.28
C GLU A 12 7.08 11.10 9.76
N TRP A 13 8.28 11.10 9.18
CA TRP A 13 8.46 11.13 7.73
C TRP A 13 7.83 9.92 7.03
N LYS A 14 8.01 8.72 7.60
CA LYS A 14 7.43 7.49 7.06
C LYS A 14 5.90 7.54 7.06
N THR A 15 5.31 8.02 8.14
CA THR A 15 3.86 8.19 8.26
C THR A 15 3.33 9.22 7.27
N ALA A 16 3.93 10.41 7.21
CA ALA A 16 3.52 11.47 6.27
C ALA A 16 3.61 11.01 4.80
N ARG A 17 4.66 10.24 4.45
CA ARG A 17 4.80 9.65 3.12
C ARG A 17 3.70 8.63 2.82
N TYR A 18 3.31 7.83 3.80
CA TYR A 18 2.25 6.83 3.66
C TYR A 18 0.87 7.49 3.47
N GLU A 19 0.55 8.49 4.30
CA GLU A 19 -0.68 9.27 4.19
C GLU A 19 -0.79 9.99 2.84
N LYS A 20 0.30 10.61 2.39
CA LYS A 20 0.36 11.24 1.06
C LYS A 20 0.06 10.22 -0.05
N LYS A 21 0.65 9.02 0.01
CA LYS A 21 0.39 7.96 -0.97
C LYS A 21 -1.10 7.54 -0.96
N ILE A 22 -1.71 7.41 0.22
CA ILE A 22 -3.14 7.09 0.33
C ILE A 22 -3.98 8.19 -0.32
N ALA A 23 -3.70 9.46 -0.03
CA ALA A 23 -4.41 10.59 -0.61
C ALA A 23 -4.33 10.59 -2.14
N GLU A 24 -3.12 10.46 -2.71
CA GLU A 24 -2.91 10.43 -4.15
C GLU A 24 -3.63 9.26 -4.83
N MET A 25 -3.66 8.09 -4.18
CA MET A 25 -4.31 6.90 -4.71
C MET A 25 -5.84 6.99 -4.58
N LYS A 26 -6.34 7.64 -3.52
CA LYS A 26 -7.74 7.97 -3.32
C LYS A 26 -8.25 8.89 -4.43
N GLU A 27 -7.53 9.95 -4.75
CA GLU A 27 -7.86 10.86 -5.85
C GLU A 27 -7.92 10.14 -7.20
N GLN A 28 -7.08 9.13 -7.39
CA GLN A 28 -7.07 8.29 -8.59
C GLN A 28 -8.09 7.13 -8.56
N GLY A 29 -8.79 6.91 -7.44
CA GLY A 29 -9.69 5.78 -7.26
C GLY A 29 -8.99 4.40 -7.21
N LYS A 30 -7.68 4.36 -6.99
CA LYS A 30 -6.85 3.15 -7.06
C LYS A 30 -6.50 2.62 -5.67
N CYS A 31 -6.40 1.30 -5.55
CA CYS A 31 -5.87 0.65 -4.36
C CYS A 31 -4.41 1.07 -4.14
N PRO A 32 -4.05 1.62 -2.96
CA PRO A 32 -2.68 2.06 -2.69
C PRO A 32 -1.68 0.90 -2.56
N ASP A 33 -2.13 -0.32 -2.23
CA ASP A 33 -1.23 -1.47 -2.05
C ASP A 33 -0.71 -1.99 -3.38
N CYS A 34 -1.60 -2.24 -4.35
CA CYS A 34 -1.22 -2.69 -5.70
C CYS A 34 -1.08 -1.55 -6.73
N ARG A 35 -1.38 -0.31 -6.35
CA ARG A 35 -1.45 0.87 -7.25
C ARG A 35 -2.45 0.70 -8.40
N GLY A 36 -3.57 0.06 -8.12
CA GLY A 36 -4.63 -0.19 -9.11
C GLY A 36 -4.44 -1.40 -10.01
N ARG A 37 -3.43 -2.25 -9.76
CA ARG A 37 -3.19 -3.44 -10.58
C ARG A 37 -4.10 -4.62 -10.26
N GLY A 38 -4.70 -4.67 -9.07
CA GLY A 38 -5.44 -5.84 -8.59
C GLY A 38 -4.56 -6.97 -8.08
N PHE A 39 -3.28 -7.03 -8.42
CA PHE A 39 -2.30 -8.01 -7.94
C PHE A 39 -0.98 -7.34 -7.56
N ASN A 40 -0.13 -8.02 -6.79
CA ASN A 40 1.23 -7.54 -6.52
C ASN A 40 2.23 -8.30 -7.41
N PRO A 41 2.88 -7.64 -8.39
CA PRO A 41 3.86 -8.32 -9.22
C PRO A 41 5.05 -8.69 -8.33
N VAL A 42 5.19 -9.99 -8.03
CA VAL A 42 6.42 -10.50 -7.44
C VAL A 42 7.45 -10.51 -8.58
N MET A 43 8.43 -9.61 -8.53
CA MET A 43 9.55 -9.66 -9.47
C MET A 43 10.44 -10.85 -9.12
N LEU A 44 10.24 -11.94 -9.85
CA LEU A 44 11.10 -13.12 -9.83
C LEU A 44 11.79 -13.30 -11.19
N PRO A 45 12.91 -14.05 -11.22
CA PRO A 45 13.56 -14.41 -12.47
C PRO A 45 12.57 -15.08 -13.44
N GLU A 46 12.73 -14.78 -14.73
CA GLU A 46 11.83 -15.08 -15.85
C GLU A 46 11.43 -16.57 -16.03
N PHE A 47 12.09 -17.48 -15.31
CA PHE A 47 11.82 -18.92 -15.31
C PHE A 47 10.88 -19.41 -14.20
N TYR A 48 10.41 -18.53 -13.32
CA TYR A 48 9.42 -18.88 -12.30
C TYR A 48 8.00 -18.48 -12.75
N TYR A 49 7.23 -19.47 -13.20
CA TYR A 49 5.77 -19.33 -13.29
C TYR A 49 5.20 -19.18 -11.88
N MET A 50 4.68 -18.00 -11.55
CA MET A 50 3.89 -17.77 -10.35
C MET A 50 2.48 -17.33 -10.76
N ASN A 51 1.50 -17.86 -10.04
CA ASN A 51 0.15 -17.30 -10.07
C ASN A 51 0.23 -15.87 -9.53
N ASN A 52 -0.23 -14.90 -10.31
CA ASN A 52 -0.42 -13.53 -9.82
C ASN A 52 -1.49 -13.61 -8.73
N TYR A 53 -1.08 -13.57 -7.46
CA TYR A 53 -2.02 -13.53 -6.35
C TYR A 53 -2.72 -12.18 -6.32
N ASP A 54 -4.02 -12.23 -6.14
CA ASP A 54 -4.84 -11.05 -5.92
C ASP A 54 -4.28 -10.23 -4.74
N CYS A 55 -4.29 -8.92 -4.92
CA CYS A 55 -3.87 -7.98 -3.91
C CYS A 55 -4.82 -8.09 -2.72
N PRO A 56 -4.34 -8.51 -1.53
CA PRO A 56 -5.22 -8.74 -0.38
C PRO A 56 -5.89 -7.45 0.09
N GLY A 57 -5.24 -6.31 -0.13
CA GLY A 57 -5.77 -5.02 0.23
C GLY A 57 -7.04 -4.64 -0.53
N CYS A 58 -7.21 -5.06 -1.78
CA CYS A 58 -8.41 -4.76 -2.60
C CYS A 58 -9.13 -6.02 -3.10
N ASN A 59 -8.73 -7.19 -2.60
CA ASN A 59 -9.21 -8.49 -3.02
C ASN A 59 -9.28 -8.66 -4.56
N GLY A 60 -8.23 -8.25 -5.26
CA GLY A 60 -8.15 -8.40 -6.73
C GLY A 60 -8.69 -7.23 -7.55
N SER A 61 -9.49 -6.33 -6.97
CA SER A 61 -10.21 -5.32 -7.76
C SER A 61 -9.34 -4.16 -8.26
N GLY A 62 -8.30 -3.81 -7.50
CA GLY A 62 -7.50 -2.62 -7.74
C GLY A 62 -8.17 -1.31 -7.35
N LEU A 63 -9.37 -1.31 -6.75
CA LEU A 63 -10.09 -0.08 -6.42
C LEU A 63 -9.75 0.44 -5.02
N PHE A 64 -9.77 1.77 -4.88
CA PHE A 64 -9.61 2.41 -3.57
C PHE A 64 -10.77 2.09 -2.63
N SER A 65 -12.01 2.04 -3.14
CA SER A 65 -13.21 1.74 -2.34
C SER A 65 -13.14 0.39 -1.64
N ASP A 66 -12.62 -0.62 -2.34
CA ASP A 66 -12.54 -1.98 -1.80
C ASP A 66 -11.40 -2.07 -0.78
N TRP A 67 -10.32 -1.32 -1.02
CA TRP A 67 -9.26 -1.15 -0.05
C TRP A 67 -9.70 -0.41 1.21
N ALA A 68 -10.50 0.65 1.07
CA ALA A 68 -11.03 1.40 2.21
C ALA A 68 -11.91 0.51 3.09
N GLN A 69 -12.86 -0.24 2.51
CA GLN A 69 -13.73 -1.16 3.24
C GLN A 69 -12.97 -2.23 4.06
N GLY A 70 -11.81 -2.66 3.57
CA GLY A 70 -10.95 -3.60 4.28
C GLY A 70 -10.25 -2.98 5.49
N ASN A 71 -9.81 -1.72 5.37
CA ASN A 71 -8.98 -1.02 6.35
C ASN A 71 -9.76 -0.11 7.33
N GLU A 72 -11.03 0.19 7.06
CA GLU A 72 -11.96 0.88 7.99
C GLU A 72 -12.25 0.05 9.24
N ARG A 73 -11.89 -1.24 9.28
CA ARG A 73 -12.00 -2.10 10.47
C ARG A 73 -10.95 -1.82 11.55
N TYR A 74 -10.08 -0.83 11.35
CA TYR A 74 -9.00 -0.47 12.28
C TYR A 74 -9.11 0.96 12.83
N THR A 75 -10.22 1.65 12.58
CA THR A 75 -10.64 2.86 13.31
C THR A 75 -11.66 2.50 14.37
#